data_AF-A0A378A0Y2-F1
#
_entry.id   AF-A0A378A0Y2-F1
#
_cell.length_a   1.000
_cell.length_b   1.000
_cell.length_c   1.000
_cell.angle_alpha   90.00
_cell.angle_beta   90.00
_cell.angle_gamma   90.00
#
_symmetry.space_group_name_H-M   'P 1'
#
loop_
_entity.id
_entity.type
_entity.pdbx_description
1 polymer ?
#
loop_
_entity_poly.entity_id
_entity_poly.type
_entity_poly.pdbx_seq_one_letter_code
_entity_poly.pdbx_strand_id
1 'polypeptide(L)'
;MPTGWFDQVASWTKALNSVSAAHPEGIYGYQWWNNAIPANAQNVQPTPQEGLKGSLWALGIYGQVIMVNRAEHLVIVQWSTWPQAEPSFNAQPLEAALMYSAIARELR
;
A
#
# COMPACT_ATOMS: atom_id res chain seq x y z
N MET A 1 5.61 8.49 -17.97
CA MET A 1 6.49 7.39 -17.49
C MET A 1 6.95 6.57 -18.69
N PRO A 2 8.15 5.98 -18.68
CA PRO A 2 8.57 5.04 -19.71
C PRO A 2 7.56 3.90 -19.88
N THR A 3 7.43 3.37 -21.10
CA THR A 3 6.57 2.21 -21.39
C THR A 3 6.89 1.05 -20.46
N GLY A 4 5.87 0.46 -19.84
CA GLY A 4 6.02 -0.68 -18.92
C GLY A 4 6.55 -0.34 -17.53
N TRP A 5 6.82 0.93 -17.22
CA TRP A 5 7.38 1.32 -15.90
C TRP A 5 6.49 0.85 -14.74
N PHE A 6 5.18 1.10 -14.81
CA PHE A 6 4.23 0.69 -13.77
C PHE A 6 4.19 -0.82 -13.58
N ASP A 7 4.28 -1.57 -14.67
CA ASP A 7 4.23 -3.03 -14.63
C ASP A 7 5.54 -3.60 -14.04
N GLN A 8 6.68 -2.95 -14.29
CA GLN A 8 7.96 -3.29 -13.67
C GLN A 8 7.95 -2.99 -12.16
N VAL A 9 7.51 -1.80 -11.74
CA VAL A 9 7.51 -1.44 -10.30
C VAL A 9 6.50 -2.25 -9.49
N ALA A 10 5.39 -2.69 -10.10
CA ALA A 10 4.42 -3.59 -9.48
C ALA A 10 4.83 -5.08 -9.54
N SER A 11 5.93 -5.42 -10.23
CA SER A 11 6.50 -6.77 -10.24
C SER A 11 7.28 -7.03 -8.95
N TRP A 12 6.55 -7.27 -7.86
CA TRP A 12 7.12 -7.49 -6.53
C TRP A 12 8.16 -8.62 -6.48
N THR A 13 9.15 -8.46 -5.61
CA THR A 13 10.16 -9.48 -5.34
C THR A 13 9.52 -10.72 -4.71
N LYS A 14 9.90 -11.91 -5.20
CA LYS A 14 9.40 -13.22 -4.74
C LYS A 14 10.45 -14.04 -3.98
N ALA A 15 11.51 -13.38 -3.51
CA ALA A 15 12.56 -14.02 -2.73
C ALA A 15 12.03 -14.52 -1.37
N LEU A 16 12.83 -15.32 -0.68
CA LEU A 16 12.53 -15.78 0.67
C LEU A 16 12.17 -14.57 1.57
N ASN A 17 11.12 -14.72 2.37
CA ASN A 17 10.55 -13.67 3.24
C ASN A 17 9.93 -12.46 2.52
N SER A 18 9.90 -12.43 1.18
CA SER A 18 9.23 -11.34 0.44
C SER A 18 7.76 -11.64 0.14
N VAL A 19 7.30 -12.88 0.38
CA VAL A 19 5.90 -13.33 0.18
C VAL A 19 5.35 -13.91 1.47
N SER A 20 4.07 -13.69 1.72
CA SER A 20 3.37 -14.22 2.88
C SER A 20 1.89 -14.47 2.55
N ALA A 21 1.14 -15.09 3.45
CA ALA A 21 -0.31 -15.23 3.29
C ALA A 21 -1.03 -13.86 3.23
N ALA A 22 -0.47 -12.83 3.89
CA ALA A 22 -0.96 -11.46 3.84
C ALA A 22 -0.68 -10.79 2.48
N HIS A 23 0.49 -11.04 1.90
CA HIS A 23 0.92 -10.47 0.62
C HIS A 23 1.47 -11.58 -0.30
N PRO A 24 0.60 -12.42 -0.89
CA PRO A 24 1.03 -13.52 -1.75
C PRO A 24 1.68 -13.01 -3.04
N GLU A 25 1.33 -11.78 -3.43
CA GLU A 25 1.92 -11.11 -4.58
C GLU A 25 3.32 -10.54 -4.29
N GLY A 26 3.75 -10.45 -3.03
CA GLY A 26 5.03 -9.90 -2.62
C GLY A 26 4.87 -8.58 -1.85
N ILE A 27 5.83 -8.22 -0.99
CA ILE A 27 5.75 -7.05 -0.09
C ILE A 27 6.50 -5.81 -0.60
N TYR A 28 7.48 -5.98 -1.47
CA TYR A 28 8.37 -4.90 -1.91
C TYR A 28 8.95 -5.16 -3.30
N GLY A 29 9.18 -4.10 -4.07
CA GLY A 29 9.80 -4.15 -5.39
C GLY A 29 10.14 -2.75 -5.91
N TYR A 30 11.30 -2.58 -6.54
CA TYR A 30 11.75 -1.30 -7.14
C TYR A 30 11.55 -0.05 -6.24
N GLN A 31 11.85 -0.17 -4.95
CA GLN A 31 11.69 0.92 -3.96
C GLN A 31 10.25 1.27 -3.57
N TRP A 32 9.28 0.42 -3.94
CA TRP A 32 7.87 0.55 -3.56
C TRP A 32 7.44 -0.60 -2.64
N TRP A 33 6.55 -0.28 -1.70
CA TRP A 33 5.90 -1.23 -0.81
C TRP A 33 4.51 -1.63 -1.32
N ASN A 34 4.19 -2.91 -1.19
CA ASN A 34 2.83 -3.41 -1.33
C ASN A 34 2.10 -3.29 0.01
N ASN A 35 1.59 -2.09 0.28
CA ASN A 35 0.86 -1.79 1.51
C ASN A 35 -0.66 -1.87 1.33
N ALA A 36 -1.13 -2.59 0.30
CA ALA A 36 -2.55 -2.86 0.12
C ALA A 36 -3.09 -3.66 1.33
N ILE A 37 -4.41 -3.61 1.54
CA ILE A 37 -5.06 -4.37 2.61
C ILE A 37 -4.66 -5.86 2.48
N PRO A 38 -4.13 -6.49 3.55
CA PRO A 38 -3.69 -7.88 3.52
C PRO A 38 -4.76 -8.83 2.99
N ALA A 39 -4.36 -9.79 2.16
CA ALA A 39 -5.28 -10.76 1.54
C ALA A 39 -6.02 -11.63 2.57
N ASN A 40 -5.45 -11.80 3.76
CA ASN A 40 -6.03 -12.55 4.87
C ASN A 40 -6.73 -11.66 5.92
N ALA A 41 -6.85 -10.34 5.70
CA ALA A 41 -7.56 -9.46 6.61
C ALA A 41 -9.05 -9.85 6.67
N GLN A 42 -9.59 -9.92 7.88
CA GLN A 42 -10.99 -10.28 8.17
C GLN A 42 -11.65 -9.15 8.96
N ASN A 43 -12.97 -9.03 8.85
CA ASN A 43 -13.76 -8.05 9.63
C ASN A 43 -13.31 -6.59 9.42
N VAL A 44 -12.82 -6.26 8.22
CA VAL A 44 -12.42 -4.90 7.84
C VAL A 44 -13.24 -4.39 6.67
N GLN A 45 -13.41 -3.07 6.61
CA GLN A 45 -14.08 -2.38 5.52
C GLN A 45 -13.27 -1.13 5.14
N PRO A 46 -12.96 -0.90 3.86
CA PRO A 46 -13.24 -1.77 2.70
C PRO A 46 -12.58 -3.16 2.79
N THR A 47 -13.16 -4.17 2.15
CA THR A 47 -12.53 -5.50 2.07
C THR A 47 -11.24 -5.46 1.23
N PRO A 48 -10.35 -6.47 1.31
CA PRO A 48 -9.15 -6.52 0.45
C PRO A 48 -9.43 -6.40 -1.05
N GLN A 49 -10.60 -6.87 -1.51
CA GLN A 49 -11.03 -6.80 -2.90
C GLN A 49 -11.56 -5.42 -3.29
N GLU A 50 -12.19 -4.70 -2.36
CA GLU A 50 -12.78 -3.37 -2.59
C GLU A 50 -11.76 -2.24 -2.39
N GLY A 51 -10.70 -2.52 -1.62
CA GLY A 51 -9.64 -1.58 -1.34
C GLY A 51 -8.73 -1.31 -2.53
N LEU A 52 -7.66 -0.56 -2.27
CA LEU A 52 -6.71 -0.09 -3.27
C LEU A 52 -5.73 -1.18 -3.75
N LYS A 53 -6.23 -2.36 -4.16
CA LYS A 53 -5.36 -3.43 -4.70
C LYS A 53 -4.50 -2.90 -5.86
N GLY A 54 -3.22 -3.28 -5.86
CA GLY A 54 -2.25 -2.84 -6.88
C GLY A 54 -1.71 -1.42 -6.67
N SER A 55 -2.00 -0.79 -5.53
CA SER A 55 -1.38 0.48 -5.14
C SER A 55 0.11 0.33 -4.86
N LEU A 56 0.88 1.33 -5.26
CA LEU A 56 2.30 1.47 -4.93
C LEU A 56 2.45 2.46 -3.77
N TRP A 57 3.23 2.10 -2.74
CA TRP A 57 3.44 2.95 -1.57
C TRP A 57 4.92 3.28 -1.37
N ALA A 58 5.25 4.57 -1.32
CA ALA A 58 6.51 5.05 -0.78
C ALA A 58 6.27 5.54 0.64
N LEU A 59 7.02 4.99 1.60
CA LEU A 59 6.85 5.24 3.02
C LEU A 59 8.09 5.96 3.54
N GLY A 60 7.89 7.03 4.30
CA GLY A 60 8.95 7.74 5.01
C GLY A 60 8.66 7.83 6.50
N ILE A 61 9.73 7.90 7.29
CA ILE A 61 9.64 8.04 8.74
C ILE A 61 8.81 9.27 9.15
N TYR A 62 8.25 9.24 10.36
CA TYR A 62 7.36 10.28 10.88
C TYR A 62 6.05 10.47 10.09
N GLY A 63 5.63 9.44 9.34
CA GLY A 63 4.33 9.35 8.71
C GLY A 63 4.22 9.96 7.31
N GLN A 64 5.33 10.01 6.56
CA GLN A 64 5.28 10.44 5.16
C GLN A 64 4.79 9.29 4.28
N VAL A 65 3.85 9.58 3.38
CA VAL A 65 3.33 8.58 2.43
C VAL A 65 3.11 9.20 1.07
N ILE A 66 3.52 8.48 0.03
CA ILE A 66 3.00 8.65 -1.33
C ILE A 66 2.35 7.33 -1.72
N MET A 67 1.05 7.36 -2.03
CA MET A 67 0.31 6.22 -2.55
C MET A 67 -0.15 6.52 -3.97
N VAL A 68 0.11 5.60 -4.89
CA VAL A 68 -0.33 5.69 -6.29
C VAL A 68 -1.19 4.47 -6.61
N ASN A 69 -2.42 4.69 -7.07
CA ASN A 69 -3.27 3.63 -7.59
C ASN A 69 -3.72 3.95 -9.03
N ARG A 70 -3.24 3.15 -9.99
CA ARG A 70 -3.54 3.34 -11.42
C ARG A 70 -4.98 3.02 -11.76
N ALA A 71 -5.57 2.00 -11.12
CA ALA A 71 -6.94 1.58 -11.39
C ALA A 71 -7.95 2.68 -11.02
N GLU A 72 -7.67 3.41 -9.94
CA GLU A 72 -8.49 4.52 -9.45
C GLU A 72 -8.08 5.89 -10.03
N HIS A 73 -7.03 5.96 -10.86
CA HIS A 73 -6.46 7.23 -11.33
C HIS A 73 -6.11 8.19 -10.17
N LEU A 74 -5.68 7.63 -9.03
CA LEU A 74 -5.55 8.35 -7.76
C LEU A 74 -4.11 8.39 -7.28
N VAL A 75 -3.70 9.57 -6.80
CA VAL A 75 -2.47 9.76 -6.02
C VAL A 75 -2.85 10.42 -4.70
N ILE A 76 -2.41 9.84 -3.59
CA ILE A 76 -2.53 10.43 -2.25
C ILE A 76 -1.13 10.76 -1.75
N VAL A 77 -0.94 11.99 -1.27
CA VAL A 77 0.29 12.44 -0.63
C VAL A 77 -0.04 12.86 0.80
N GLN A 78 0.69 12.31 1.76
CA GLN A 78 0.56 12.63 3.17
C GLN A 78 1.90 13.11 3.72
N TRP A 79 1.86 14.28 4.35
CA TRP A 79 2.95 14.79 5.17
C TRP A 79 2.48 14.86 6.62
N SER A 80 3.32 14.33 7.50
CA SER A 80 3.04 14.22 8.93
C SER A 80 4.28 14.55 9.75
N THR A 81 4.10 14.72 11.05
CA THR A 81 5.19 14.89 12.02
C THR A 81 4.91 14.00 13.22
N TRP A 82 4.71 12.70 12.98
CA TRP A 82 4.39 11.76 14.07
C TRP A 82 5.48 11.79 15.15
N PRO A 83 5.12 11.55 16.42
CA PRO A 83 6.10 11.59 17.51
C PRO A 83 7.14 10.45 17.43
N GLN A 84 6.86 9.40 16.65
CA GLN A 84 7.71 8.25 16.44
C GLN A 84 8.07 8.09 14.96
N ALA A 85 9.35 7.77 14.68
CA ALA A 85 9.89 7.64 13.32
C ALA A 85 9.25 6.47 12.57
N GLU A 86 9.28 5.27 13.16
CA GLU A 86 8.69 4.06 12.60
C GLU A 86 7.71 3.47 13.61
N PRO A 87 6.41 3.69 13.41
CA PRO A 87 5.40 3.06 14.26
C PRO A 87 5.28 1.55 13.98
N SER A 88 4.59 0.85 14.88
CA SER A 88 4.42 -0.61 14.79
C SER A 88 3.93 -1.06 13.41
N PHE A 89 4.74 -1.92 12.76
CA PHE A 89 4.45 -2.54 11.47
C PHE A 89 3.17 -3.39 11.46
N ASN A 90 2.63 -3.79 12.62
CA ASN A 90 1.46 -4.66 12.68
C ASN A 90 0.12 -3.92 12.66
N ALA A 91 0.08 -2.64 13.01
CA ALA A 91 -1.18 -1.89 13.13
C ALA A 91 -1.32 -0.79 12.08
N GLN A 92 -0.28 0.03 11.92
CA GLN A 92 -0.38 1.22 11.08
C GLN A 92 -0.47 0.95 9.58
N PRO A 93 0.17 -0.09 9.02
CA PRO A 93 -0.02 -0.43 7.61
C PRO A 93 -1.47 -0.76 7.26
N LEU A 94 -2.16 -1.52 8.11
CA LEU A 94 -3.57 -1.86 7.90
C LEU A 94 -4.47 -0.63 8.04
N GLU A 95 -4.29 0.17 9.09
CA GLU A 95 -5.08 1.37 9.31
C GLU A 95 -4.93 2.38 8.17
N ALA A 96 -3.70 2.63 7.70
CA ALA A 96 -3.45 3.51 6.55
C ALA A 96 -4.08 2.96 5.27
N ALA A 97 -3.96 1.65 5.01
CA ALA A 97 -4.56 1.02 3.85
C ALA A 97 -6.09 1.13 3.84
N LEU A 98 -6.73 0.93 5.01
CA LEU A 98 -8.18 1.09 5.18
C LEU A 98 -8.61 2.54 5.00
N MET A 99 -7.92 3.49 5.63
CA MET A 99 -8.22 4.92 5.52
C MET A 99 -8.12 5.39 4.07
N TYR A 100 -7.03 5.05 3.37
CA TYR A 100 -6.85 5.49 1.98
C TYR A 100 -7.84 4.82 1.04
N SER A 101 -8.18 3.56 1.29
CA SER A 101 -9.22 2.86 0.54
C SER A 101 -10.61 3.47 0.76
N ALA A 102 -10.92 3.88 1.99
CA ALA A 102 -12.16 4.59 2.29
C ALA A 102 -12.19 5.95 1.57
N ILE A 103 -11.11 6.73 1.62
CA ILE A 103 -10.99 7.99 0.86
C ILE A 103 -11.23 7.76 -0.63
N ALA A 104 -10.58 6.76 -1.22
CA ALA A 104 -10.73 6.46 -2.64
C ALA A 104 -12.18 6.12 -3.01
N ARG A 105 -12.89 5.36 -2.16
CA ARG A 105 -14.31 5.04 -2.36
C ARG A 105 -15.20 6.28 -2.42
N GLU A 106 -14.93 7.29 -1.61
CA GLU A 106 -15.71 8.55 -1.59
C GLU A 106 -15.38 9.48 -2.77
N LEU A 107 -14.27 9.25 -3.47
CA LEU A 107 -13.84 10.04 -4.63
C LEU A 107 -14.30 9.47 -5.99
N ARG A 108 -14.95 8.29 -5.99
CA ARG A 108 -15.47 7.62 -7.19
C ARG A 108 -16.78 8.23 -7.69
#